data_AF-B7JQ06-F1
#
_entry.id   AF-B7JQ06-F1
#
_cell.length_a   1.000
_cell.length_b   1.000
_cell.length_c   1.000
_cell.angle_alpha   90.00
_cell.angle_beta   90.00
_cell.angle_gamma   90.00
#
_symmetry.space_group_name_H-M   'P 1'
#
loop_
_entity.id
_entity.type
_entity.pdbx_description
1 polymer ?
#
loop_
_entity_poly.entity_id
_entity_poly.type
_entity_poly.pdbx_seq_one_letter_code
_entity_poly.pdbx_strand_id
1 'polypeptide(L)'
;MFEYVTGYVEYVGPEYVVIDHNGIGYQIFTPNPYVFQRSKQEIRVYTYHYVREDIMALYGFKTREERLLFTKLLGVSGIGPKGALAILASGQTGQVVQAIEHEDEKFLVKFPGVGKKTARQMILDLKGKLADVVPDAFVDLFSDEERFDEKKGSSAELDEALEALRALGYAEREVSRVVPELLKESLTTDQYIKKALSLLLNGKEVSIMDERLLSGESAYEDADLEYSLRPQTLRQYIGQDKAKHNLEVFIEAAKMREETLDHVLLYGPPGLGKTTLANIIANEMGVNVRTTSGPAIERPGDLAAVLTSLQPGDVLFIDEIHRLHRSIEEVLYPAMEDFCLDIVIGKGPSARSVRLDLPPFTLVGATTRAGALSAPLRDRFGVLSRLEYYTVDQLSAIVERTAEVFEVEIDSLAALEIARRARGTPRIANRLLRRVRDFAQVRGNGTVTMEITQMALELLQVDKLGLDHIDHKLLLGIIEKFRGGPVGLETVSATIGEESHTIEDVYEPYLLQIGFLQRTPRGRIVTPLAYEHFGMEMPKV
;
A
#
# COMPACT_ATOMS: atom_id res chain seq x y z
N MET A 1 38.98 -19.16 -27.75
CA MET A 1 37.73 -19.36 -26.98
C MET A 1 37.26 -17.97 -26.55
N PHE A 2 35.98 -17.65 -26.72
CA PHE A 2 35.46 -16.33 -26.32
C PHE A 2 35.26 -16.31 -24.81
N GLU A 3 35.98 -15.43 -24.11
CA GLU A 3 35.92 -15.30 -22.64
C GLU A 3 34.65 -14.55 -22.20
N TYR A 4 34.22 -13.59 -23.02
CA TYR A 4 32.97 -12.85 -22.86
C TYR A 4 32.51 -12.29 -24.20
N VAL A 5 31.24 -11.90 -24.26
CA VAL A 5 30.62 -11.10 -25.33
C VAL A 5 30.07 -9.82 -24.70
N THR A 6 30.32 -8.66 -25.30
CA THR A 6 29.63 -7.41 -24.93
C THR A 6 28.62 -7.04 -25.99
N GLY A 7 27.47 -6.49 -25.61
CA GLY A 7 26.43 -6.13 -26.58
C GLY A 7 25.09 -5.86 -25.93
N TYR A 8 24.06 -5.69 -26.74
CA TYR A 8 22.69 -5.43 -26.27
C TYR A 8 21.87 -6.71 -26.28
N VAL A 9 20.94 -6.84 -25.33
CA VAL A 9 20.01 -7.97 -25.30
C VAL A 9 18.93 -7.75 -26.36
N GLU A 10 19.04 -8.46 -27.48
CA GLU A 10 18.09 -8.35 -28.59
C GLU A 10 16.83 -9.21 -28.31
N TYR A 11 17.04 -10.43 -27.79
CA TYR A 11 15.98 -11.39 -27.52
C TYR A 11 16.27 -12.22 -26.25
N VAL A 12 15.22 -12.51 -25.49
CA VAL A 12 15.26 -13.38 -24.31
C VAL A 12 14.32 -14.55 -24.54
N GLY A 13 14.87 -15.74 -24.72
CA GLY A 13 14.15 -16.99 -24.84
C GLY A 13 14.09 -17.76 -23.51
N PRO A 14 13.40 -18.91 -23.48
CA PRO A 14 13.23 -19.71 -22.27
C PRO A 14 14.53 -20.37 -21.77
N GLU A 15 15.49 -20.66 -22.66
CA GLU A 15 16.76 -21.35 -22.32
C GLU A 15 18.01 -20.57 -22.77
N TYR A 16 17.84 -19.48 -23.52
CA TYR A 16 18.93 -18.72 -24.12
C TYR A 16 18.59 -17.24 -24.28
N VAL A 17 19.62 -16.42 -24.47
CA VAL A 17 19.52 -15.01 -24.84
C VAL A 17 20.23 -14.79 -26.17
N VAL A 18 19.81 -13.76 -26.92
CA VAL A 18 20.54 -13.29 -28.11
C VAL A 18 21.18 -11.96 -27.77
N ILE A 19 22.50 -11.91 -27.83
CA ILE A 19 23.29 -10.69 -27.65
C ILE A 19 23.69 -10.17 -29.02
N ASP A 20 23.22 -8.98 -29.38
CA ASP A 20 23.70 -8.28 -30.58
C ASP A 20 24.99 -7.54 -30.25
N HIS A 21 26.07 -7.91 -30.96
CA HIS A 21 27.31 -7.16 -30.97
C HIS A 21 27.63 -6.74 -32.41
N ASN A 22 27.47 -5.44 -32.69
CA ASN A 22 27.76 -4.84 -33.99
C ASN A 22 27.03 -5.53 -35.17
N GLY A 23 25.76 -5.89 -34.97
CA GLY A 23 24.91 -6.51 -36.00
C GLY A 23 25.07 -8.03 -36.14
N ILE A 24 25.83 -8.67 -35.23
CA ILE A 24 25.94 -10.12 -35.14
C ILE A 24 25.22 -10.58 -33.86
N GLY A 25 24.16 -11.38 -34.04
CA GLY A 25 23.40 -11.97 -32.94
C GLY A 25 24.02 -13.27 -32.43
N TYR A 26 24.58 -13.25 -31.23
CA TYR A 26 25.10 -14.43 -30.54
C TYR A 26 23.99 -15.11 -29.74
N GLN A 27 23.61 -16.32 -30.13
CA GLN A 27 22.71 -17.15 -29.34
C GLN A 27 23.47 -17.82 -28.19
N ILE A 28 23.15 -17.45 -26.94
CA ILE A 28 23.88 -17.83 -25.74
C ILE A 28 22.95 -18.54 -24.75
N PHE A 29 23.20 -19.82 -24.47
CA PHE A 29 22.47 -20.60 -23.46
C PHE A 29 22.92 -20.22 -22.05
N THR A 30 21.99 -20.02 -21.13
CA THR A 30 22.32 -19.46 -19.81
C THR A 30 21.39 -20.04 -18.73
N PRO A 31 21.82 -20.19 -17.46
CA PRO A 31 20.98 -20.81 -16.44
C PRO A 31 19.70 -20.02 -16.17
N ASN A 32 19.73 -18.69 -16.26
CA ASN A 32 18.59 -17.81 -15.99
C ASN A 32 18.49 -16.68 -17.05
N PRO A 33 17.86 -16.93 -18.22
CA PRO A 33 17.81 -15.95 -19.32
C PRO A 33 17.18 -14.61 -18.96
N TYR A 34 16.13 -14.61 -18.12
CA TYR A 34 15.38 -13.41 -17.72
C TYR A 34 16.17 -12.44 -16.83
N VAL A 35 17.34 -12.86 -16.31
CA VAL A 35 18.25 -11.95 -15.60
C VAL A 35 18.85 -10.92 -16.55
N PHE A 36 18.96 -11.27 -17.84
CA PHE A 36 19.36 -10.36 -18.91
C PHE A 36 18.11 -9.70 -19.48
N GLN A 37 17.67 -8.60 -18.86
CA GLN A 37 16.49 -7.85 -19.31
C GLN A 37 16.74 -7.24 -20.69
N ARG A 38 15.70 -7.19 -21.54
CA ARG A 38 15.78 -6.48 -22.83
C ARG A 38 16.03 -4.99 -22.55
N SER A 39 17.20 -4.51 -22.89
CA SER A 39 17.58 -3.12 -22.65
C SER A 39 18.47 -2.62 -23.79
N LYS A 40 18.46 -1.30 -23.99
CA LYS A 40 19.43 -0.61 -24.85
C LYS A 40 20.73 -0.29 -24.10
N GLN A 41 21.01 -0.97 -23.00
CA GLN A 41 22.27 -0.84 -22.27
C GLN A 41 23.19 -1.98 -22.70
N GLU A 42 24.46 -1.64 -22.96
CA GLU A 42 25.46 -2.63 -23.32
C GLU A 42 25.80 -3.45 -22.07
N ILE A 43 25.68 -4.77 -22.18
CA ILE A 43 26.00 -5.71 -21.11
C ILE A 43 27.21 -6.56 -21.48
N ARG A 44 27.88 -7.11 -20.46
CA ARG A 44 28.93 -8.12 -20.64
C ARG A 44 28.41 -9.47 -20.15
N VAL A 45 28.47 -10.48 -21.01
CA VAL A 45 28.13 -11.88 -20.69
C VAL A 45 29.40 -12.71 -20.74
N TYR A 46 29.75 -13.38 -19.63
CA TYR A 46 30.91 -14.27 -19.59
C TYR A 46 30.58 -15.57 -20.30
N THR A 47 31.37 -15.97 -21.28
CA THR A 47 31.01 -17.07 -22.18
C THR A 47 31.91 -18.28 -22.05
N TYR A 48 31.32 -19.46 -22.24
CA TYR A 48 32.04 -20.72 -22.41
C TYR A 48 31.62 -21.35 -23.73
N HIS A 49 32.56 -21.48 -24.65
CA HIS A 49 32.31 -22.08 -25.96
C HIS A 49 32.56 -23.59 -25.90
N TYR A 50 31.49 -24.36 -26.02
CA TYR A 50 31.52 -25.81 -25.96
C TYR A 50 31.51 -26.40 -27.37
N VAL A 51 32.58 -27.14 -27.70
CA VAL A 51 32.76 -27.78 -29.01
C VAL A 51 32.97 -29.27 -28.79
N ARG A 52 32.11 -30.08 -29.41
CA ARG A 52 32.26 -31.54 -29.61
C ARG A 52 31.94 -31.88 -31.07
N GLU A 53 32.25 -33.10 -31.50
CA GLU A 53 32.15 -33.54 -32.91
C GLU A 53 30.85 -33.13 -33.61
N ASP A 54 29.70 -33.18 -32.91
CA ASP A 54 28.37 -32.86 -33.46
C ASP A 54 27.70 -31.60 -32.85
N ILE A 55 28.34 -30.90 -31.91
CA ILE A 55 27.71 -29.79 -31.18
C ILE A 55 28.69 -28.62 -31.00
N MET A 56 28.27 -27.46 -31.49
CA MET A 56 28.89 -26.16 -31.23
C MET A 56 27.87 -25.28 -30.51
N ALA A 57 28.08 -25.00 -29.22
CA ALA A 57 27.15 -24.23 -28.41
C ALA A 57 27.89 -23.19 -27.57
N LEU A 58 27.30 -22.00 -27.43
CA LEU A 58 27.83 -20.92 -26.61
C LEU A 58 27.00 -20.83 -25.33
N TYR A 59 27.64 -20.98 -24.18
CA TYR A 59 27.03 -20.82 -22.86
C TYR A 59 27.43 -19.48 -22.25
N GLY A 60 26.56 -18.85 -21.48
CA GLY A 60 26.75 -17.51 -20.92
C GLY A 60 26.32 -17.38 -19.48
N PHE A 61 27.06 -16.56 -18.74
CA PHE A 61 26.94 -16.38 -17.30
C PHE A 61 27.03 -14.90 -16.95
N LYS A 62 26.32 -14.52 -15.88
CA LYS A 62 26.31 -13.13 -15.42
C LYS A 62 27.62 -12.77 -14.75
N THR A 63 28.20 -13.73 -14.05
CA THR A 63 29.44 -13.54 -13.29
C THR A 63 30.53 -14.49 -13.75
N ARG A 64 31.79 -14.16 -13.44
CA ARG A 64 32.94 -15.01 -13.77
C ARG A 64 32.91 -16.30 -12.95
N GLU A 65 32.41 -16.23 -11.72
CA GLU A 65 32.30 -17.32 -10.76
C GLU A 65 31.32 -18.39 -11.25
N GLU A 66 30.15 -17.97 -11.77
CA GLU A 66 29.20 -18.88 -12.42
C GLU A 66 29.82 -19.61 -13.61
N ARG A 67 30.59 -18.89 -14.45
CA ARG A 67 31.31 -19.49 -15.58
C ARG A 67 32.35 -20.52 -15.11
N LEU A 68 33.11 -20.19 -14.07
CA LEU A 68 34.13 -21.09 -13.53
C LEU A 68 33.50 -22.34 -12.92
N LEU A 69 32.45 -22.19 -12.11
CA LEU A 69 31.72 -23.33 -11.55
C LEU A 69 31.15 -24.22 -12.66
N PHE A 70 30.55 -23.63 -13.70
CA PHE A 70 30.07 -24.36 -14.87
C PHE A 70 31.17 -25.20 -15.51
N THR A 71 32.35 -24.62 -15.77
CA THR A 71 33.49 -25.33 -16.35
C THR A 71 33.96 -26.48 -15.46
N LYS A 72 34.00 -26.29 -14.14
CA LYS A 72 34.39 -27.33 -13.18
C LYS A 72 33.36 -28.46 -13.15
N LEU A 73 32.06 -28.14 -13.16
CA LEU A 73 30.96 -29.11 -13.19
C LEU A 73 31.01 -29.99 -14.45
N LEU A 74 31.39 -29.45 -15.61
CA LEU A 74 31.57 -30.24 -16.83
C LEU A 74 32.68 -31.30 -16.74
N GLY A 75 33.61 -31.14 -15.78
CA GLY A 75 34.65 -32.12 -15.50
C GLY A 75 34.16 -33.33 -14.70
N VAL A 76 32.97 -33.27 -14.11
CA VAL A 76 32.40 -34.35 -13.30
C VAL A 76 31.75 -35.39 -14.21
N SER A 77 32.12 -36.65 -14.02
CA SER A 77 31.53 -37.75 -14.79
C SER A 77 30.01 -37.83 -14.59
N GLY A 78 29.26 -37.73 -15.68
CA GLY A 78 27.80 -37.75 -15.67
C GLY A 78 27.12 -36.36 -15.65
N ILE A 79 27.89 -35.26 -15.59
CA ILE A 79 27.35 -33.91 -15.71
C ILE A 79 27.64 -33.34 -17.10
N GLY A 80 26.60 -33.24 -17.93
CA GLY A 80 26.66 -32.52 -19.20
C GLY A 80 26.25 -31.04 -19.05
N PRO A 81 26.38 -30.24 -20.12
CA PRO A 81 26.03 -28.81 -20.09
C PRO A 81 24.63 -28.50 -19.56
N LYS A 82 23.61 -29.28 -19.95
CA LYS A 82 22.24 -29.09 -19.45
C LYS A 82 22.13 -29.32 -17.94
N GLY A 83 22.82 -30.33 -17.41
CA GLY A 83 22.84 -30.62 -15.97
C GLY A 83 23.58 -29.53 -15.20
N ALA A 84 24.72 -29.06 -15.71
CA ALA A 84 25.48 -27.97 -15.12
C ALA A 84 24.67 -26.65 -15.10
N LEU A 85 23.95 -26.32 -16.19
CA LEU A 85 23.03 -25.18 -16.21
C LEU A 85 21.90 -25.32 -15.19
N ALA A 86 21.31 -26.51 -15.06
CA ALA A 86 20.22 -26.75 -14.12
C ALA A 86 20.66 -26.59 -12.64
N ILE A 87 21.87 -27.04 -12.31
CA ILE A 87 22.48 -26.83 -10.99
C ILE A 87 22.65 -25.33 -10.72
N LEU A 88 23.20 -24.58 -11.69
CA LEU A 88 23.40 -23.13 -11.57
C LEU A 88 22.10 -22.31 -11.59
N ALA A 89 21.05 -22.82 -12.22
CA ALA A 89 19.73 -22.17 -12.24
C ALA A 89 19.00 -22.29 -10.90
N SER A 90 19.22 -23.39 -10.17
CA SER A 90 18.50 -23.74 -8.95
C SER A 90 19.27 -23.50 -7.65
N GLY A 91 20.59 -23.30 -7.73
CA GLY A 91 21.45 -23.02 -6.58
C GLY A 91 22.25 -21.73 -6.74
N GLN A 92 22.53 -21.06 -5.62
CA GLN A 92 23.54 -20.00 -5.62
C GLN A 92 24.94 -20.63 -5.73
N THR A 93 25.83 -20.04 -6.53
CA THR A 93 27.21 -20.53 -6.76
C THR A 93 27.92 -20.89 -5.45
N GLY A 94 27.83 -20.04 -4.43
CA GLY A 94 28.45 -20.29 -3.12
C GLY A 94 27.88 -21.50 -2.38
N GLN A 95 26.57 -21.75 -2.47
CA GLN A 95 25.93 -22.90 -1.82
C GLN A 95 26.33 -24.23 -2.49
N VAL A 96 26.47 -24.23 -3.81
CA VAL A 96 26.94 -25.41 -4.55
C VAL A 96 28.40 -25.72 -4.17
N VAL A 97 29.26 -24.70 -4.09
CA VAL A 97 30.66 -24.84 -3.66
C VAL A 97 30.73 -25.36 -2.22
N GLN A 98 30.00 -24.76 -1.28
CA GLN A 98 29.98 -25.18 0.12
C GLN A 98 29.50 -26.62 0.29
N ALA A 99 28.46 -27.03 -0.43
CA ALA A 99 27.95 -28.40 -0.36
C ALA A 99 28.96 -29.42 -0.89
N ILE A 100 29.80 -29.05 -1.86
CA ILE A 100 30.91 -29.89 -2.35
C ILE A 100 32.03 -29.94 -1.32
N GLU A 101 32.46 -28.80 -0.77
CA GLU A 101 33.57 -28.71 0.18
C GLU A 101 33.26 -29.39 1.52
N HIS A 102 32.01 -29.31 1.99
CA HIS A 102 31.53 -29.96 3.22
C HIS A 102 30.92 -31.35 3.01
N GLU A 103 31.04 -31.92 1.81
CA GLU A 103 30.53 -33.25 1.49
C GLU A 103 29.02 -33.43 1.75
N ASP A 104 28.21 -32.38 1.60
CA ASP A 104 26.76 -32.43 1.81
C ASP A 104 26.04 -33.10 0.62
N GLU A 105 26.18 -34.42 0.54
CA GLU A 105 25.53 -35.26 -0.47
C GLU A 105 24.00 -35.03 -0.47
N LYS A 106 23.38 -34.84 0.70
CA LYS A 106 21.92 -34.71 0.82
C LYS A 106 21.42 -33.42 0.18
N PHE A 107 22.18 -32.33 0.29
CA PHE A 107 21.85 -31.08 -0.37
C PHE A 107 22.06 -31.18 -1.88
N LEU A 108 23.18 -31.75 -2.33
CA LEU A 108 23.50 -31.88 -3.75
C LEU A 108 22.46 -32.69 -4.54
N VAL A 109 21.87 -33.73 -3.92
CA VAL A 109 20.82 -34.55 -4.54
C VAL A 109 19.50 -33.78 -4.78
N LYS A 110 19.32 -32.60 -4.16
CA LYS A 110 18.15 -31.76 -4.40
C LYS A 110 18.20 -31.08 -5.78
N PHE A 111 19.37 -30.98 -6.40
CA PHE A 111 19.51 -30.33 -7.69
C PHE A 111 18.96 -31.20 -8.84
N PRO A 112 18.21 -30.60 -9.79
CA PRO A 112 17.64 -31.34 -10.91
C PRO A 112 18.71 -32.09 -11.73
N GLY A 113 18.53 -33.40 -11.91
CA GLY A 113 19.48 -34.25 -12.64
C GLY A 113 20.67 -34.76 -11.80
N VAL A 114 20.76 -34.41 -10.52
CA VAL A 114 21.81 -34.90 -9.61
C VAL A 114 21.28 -36.05 -8.76
N GLY A 115 21.62 -37.29 -9.14
CA GLY A 115 21.38 -38.47 -8.30
C GLY A 115 22.48 -38.67 -7.25
N LYS A 116 22.26 -39.58 -6.28
CA LYS A 116 23.27 -39.91 -5.24
C LYS A 116 24.66 -40.23 -5.80
N LYS A 117 24.71 -40.97 -6.91
CA LYS A 117 25.99 -41.30 -7.58
C LYS A 117 26.68 -40.06 -8.12
N THR A 118 25.94 -39.17 -8.78
CA THR A 118 26.46 -37.91 -9.33
C THR A 118 26.89 -36.96 -8.22
N ALA A 119 26.10 -36.83 -7.13
CA ALA A 119 26.45 -36.01 -5.97
C ALA A 119 27.78 -36.44 -5.33
N ARG A 120 27.97 -37.74 -5.12
CA ARG A 120 29.25 -38.30 -4.63
C ARG A 120 30.40 -38.02 -5.59
N GLN A 121 30.14 -38.15 -6.89
CA GLN A 121 31.15 -37.88 -7.91
C GLN A 121 31.53 -36.39 -7.94
N MET A 122 30.58 -35.48 -7.76
CA MET A 122 30.84 -34.04 -7.63
C MET A 122 31.76 -33.75 -6.44
N ILE A 123 31.45 -34.31 -5.28
CA ILE A 123 32.29 -34.17 -4.07
C ILE A 123 33.69 -34.70 -4.35
N LEU A 124 33.80 -35.92 -4.86
CA LEU A 124 35.09 -36.57 -5.09
C LEU A 124 35.96 -35.85 -6.14
N ASP A 125 35.36 -35.34 -7.22
CA ASP A 125 36.10 -34.72 -8.31
C ASP A 125 36.46 -33.26 -8.02
N LEU A 126 35.64 -32.53 -7.27
CA LEU A 126 35.73 -31.07 -7.14
C LEU A 126 36.14 -30.56 -5.75
N LYS A 127 36.01 -31.35 -4.67
CA LYS A 127 36.42 -30.91 -3.34
C LYS A 127 37.89 -30.47 -3.32
N GLY A 128 38.16 -29.31 -2.72
CA GLY A 128 39.48 -28.69 -2.66
C GLY A 128 39.97 -28.09 -3.98
N LYS A 129 39.13 -28.04 -5.03
CA LYS A 129 39.48 -27.49 -6.36
C LYS A 129 38.62 -26.30 -6.78
N LEU A 130 37.85 -25.75 -5.85
CA LEU A 130 36.89 -24.66 -6.10
C LEU A 130 37.29 -23.33 -5.45
N ALA A 131 38.52 -23.21 -4.93
CA ALA A 131 39.02 -21.97 -4.33
C ALA A 131 38.99 -20.76 -5.28
N ASP A 132 39.12 -20.99 -6.60
CA ASP A 132 39.07 -19.98 -7.64
C ASP A 132 37.64 -19.58 -8.05
N VAL A 133 36.62 -20.24 -7.51
CA VAL A 133 35.20 -20.03 -7.84
C VAL A 133 34.53 -19.04 -6.88
N VAL A 134 35.16 -18.71 -5.75
CA VAL A 134 34.65 -17.77 -4.74
C VAL A 134 35.60 -16.57 -4.64
N PRO A 135 35.11 -15.31 -4.54
CA PRO A 135 35.99 -14.14 -4.43
C PRO A 135 36.90 -14.20 -3.19
N ASP A 136 38.08 -13.56 -3.25
CA ASP A 136 39.09 -13.52 -2.17
C ASP A 136 38.52 -13.17 -0.78
N ALA A 137 37.42 -12.44 -0.70
CA ALA A 137 36.71 -12.12 0.55
C ALA A 137 36.09 -13.34 1.28
N PHE A 138 36.06 -14.52 0.66
CA PHE A 138 35.58 -15.78 1.25
C PHE A 138 36.70 -16.80 1.47
N VAL A 139 37.93 -16.53 1.04
CA VAL A 139 39.07 -17.46 1.17
C VAL A 139 39.50 -17.58 2.64
N ASP A 140 39.33 -16.53 3.44
CA ASP A 140 39.60 -16.52 4.89
C ASP A 140 38.68 -17.46 5.72
N LEU A 141 37.58 -17.96 5.15
CA LEU A 141 36.71 -18.95 5.81
C LEU A 141 37.20 -20.40 5.65
N PHE A 142 38.16 -20.66 4.76
CA PHE A 142 38.64 -22.01 4.44
C PHE A 142 40.04 -22.31 5.00
N SER A 143 40.74 -21.30 5.52
CA SER A 143 42.04 -21.44 6.14
C SER A 143 42.05 -20.73 7.50
N ASP A 144 41.56 -21.39 8.53
CA ASP A 144 42.41 -21.75 9.66
C ASP A 144 41.58 -22.42 10.77
N GLU A 145 42.23 -23.42 11.37
CA GLU A 145 41.79 -24.14 12.55
C GLU A 145 41.71 -23.21 13.76
N GLU A 146 40.63 -22.45 13.91
CA GLU A 146 40.34 -21.75 15.17
C GLU A 146 39.01 -22.21 15.77
N ARG A 147 39.16 -23.16 16.70
CA ARG A 147 38.35 -23.40 17.90
C ARG A 147 36.92 -22.85 17.87
N PHE A 148 35.98 -23.75 17.59
CA PHE A 148 34.62 -23.68 18.11
C PHE A 148 34.65 -23.68 19.65
N ASP A 149 34.80 -22.51 20.25
CA ASP A 149 34.39 -22.24 21.63
C ASP A 149 33.27 -21.19 21.63
N GLU A 150 32.10 -21.64 22.07
CA GLU A 150 31.02 -20.89 22.73
C GLU A 150 30.75 -19.42 22.30
N LYS A 151 29.94 -19.24 21.25
CA LYS A 151 28.89 -18.19 21.21
C LYS A 151 27.62 -18.70 20.52
N LYS A 152 26.67 -19.20 21.32
CA LYS A 152 25.26 -19.40 20.95
C LYS A 152 24.56 -18.04 20.93
N GLY A 153 23.90 -17.67 19.82
CA GLY A 153 22.99 -16.52 19.79
C GLY A 153 22.64 -15.91 18.42
N SER A 154 22.81 -16.61 17.29
CA SER A 154 22.41 -16.02 15.98
C SER A 154 21.59 -16.91 15.04
N SER A 155 21.33 -18.18 15.38
CA SER A 155 20.46 -19.07 14.55
C SER A 155 19.07 -19.23 15.13
N ALA A 156 18.91 -19.47 16.44
CA ALA A 156 17.61 -19.78 17.02
C ALA A 156 16.67 -18.56 17.07
N GLU A 157 17.18 -17.38 17.47
CA GLU A 157 16.38 -16.14 17.48
C GLU A 157 15.95 -15.71 16.08
N LEU A 158 16.87 -15.83 15.10
CA LEU A 158 16.58 -15.50 13.72
C LEU A 158 15.54 -16.46 13.14
N ASP A 159 15.72 -17.78 13.32
CA ASP A 159 14.76 -18.78 12.83
C ASP A 159 13.36 -18.55 13.40
N GLU A 160 13.26 -18.26 14.70
CA GLU A 160 12.00 -17.88 15.35
C GLU A 160 11.40 -16.60 14.76
N ALA A 161 12.21 -15.58 14.51
CA ALA A 161 11.75 -14.34 13.89
C ALA A 161 11.21 -14.57 12.47
N LEU A 162 11.86 -15.43 11.68
CA LEU A 162 11.40 -15.79 10.34
C LEU A 162 10.08 -16.58 10.38
N GLU A 163 9.91 -17.47 11.37
CA GLU A 163 8.62 -18.13 11.59
C GLU A 163 7.52 -17.13 11.99
N ALA A 164 7.84 -16.14 12.83
CA ALA A 164 6.91 -15.07 13.21
C ALA A 164 6.43 -14.26 11.99
N LEU A 165 7.34 -13.89 11.08
CA LEU A 165 7.00 -13.19 9.84
C LEU A 165 6.07 -14.03 8.95
N ARG A 166 6.30 -15.35 8.86
CA ARG A 166 5.39 -16.26 8.14
C ARG A 166 4.02 -16.33 8.79
N ALA A 167 3.95 -16.37 10.13
CA ALA A 167 2.70 -16.34 10.88
C ALA A 167 1.91 -15.03 10.68
N LEU A 168 2.63 -13.92 10.52
CA LEU A 168 2.08 -12.61 10.15
C LEU A 168 1.59 -12.54 8.68
N GLY A 169 1.81 -13.59 7.89
CA GLY A 169 1.30 -13.71 6.52
C GLY A 169 2.27 -13.25 5.43
N TYR A 170 3.56 -13.07 5.73
CA TYR A 170 4.57 -12.80 4.71
C TYR A 170 4.94 -14.08 3.94
N ALA A 171 5.05 -13.97 2.62
CA ALA A 171 5.44 -15.08 1.76
C ALA A 171 6.95 -15.34 1.84
N GLU A 172 7.37 -16.57 1.55
CA GLU A 172 8.77 -17.00 1.65
C GLU A 172 9.74 -16.12 0.85
N ARG A 173 9.30 -15.62 -0.32
CA ARG A 173 10.08 -14.70 -1.15
C ARG A 173 10.31 -13.35 -0.47
N GLU A 174 9.32 -12.83 0.24
CA GLU A 174 9.41 -11.55 0.96
C GLU A 174 10.34 -11.68 2.17
N VAL A 175 10.19 -12.78 2.93
CA VAL A 175 11.03 -13.10 4.08
C VAL A 175 12.49 -13.27 3.63
N SER A 176 12.73 -14.07 2.58
CA SER A 176 14.08 -14.32 2.06
C SER A 176 14.79 -13.05 1.58
N ARG A 177 14.04 -12.03 1.16
CA ARG A 177 14.58 -10.74 0.69
C ARG A 177 15.25 -9.95 1.81
N VAL A 178 14.75 -10.06 3.05
CA VAL A 178 15.27 -9.28 4.19
C VAL A 178 16.33 -10.01 5.01
N VAL A 179 16.40 -11.35 4.90
CA VAL A 179 17.37 -12.19 5.61
C VAL A 179 18.83 -11.71 5.49
N PRO A 180 19.35 -11.31 4.32
CA PRO A 180 20.74 -10.84 4.20
C PRO A 180 21.04 -9.61 5.06
N GLU A 181 20.08 -8.71 5.25
CA GLU A 181 20.22 -7.53 6.10
C GLU A 181 20.10 -7.87 7.58
N LEU A 182 19.29 -8.88 7.93
CA LEU A 182 19.14 -9.36 9.31
C LEU A 182 20.41 -10.06 9.80
N LEU A 183 21.06 -10.85 8.94
CA LEU A 183 22.29 -11.60 9.28
C LEU A 183 23.49 -10.71 9.61
N LYS A 184 23.44 -9.41 9.30
CA LYS A 184 24.53 -8.46 9.59
C LYS A 184 24.68 -8.17 11.09
N GLU A 185 23.66 -8.44 11.88
CA GLU A 185 23.61 -8.13 13.31
C GLU A 185 23.16 -9.35 14.12
N SER A 186 23.61 -9.43 15.37
CA SER A 186 23.11 -10.39 16.36
C SER A 186 22.09 -9.66 17.23
N LEU A 187 20.82 -10.05 17.12
CA LEU A 187 19.67 -9.39 17.73
C LEU A 187 18.82 -10.41 18.49
N THR A 188 17.95 -9.94 19.38
CA THR A 188 16.90 -10.79 19.97
C THR A 188 15.82 -11.10 18.91
N THR A 189 14.98 -12.12 19.17
CA THR A 189 13.82 -12.44 18.32
C THR A 189 12.94 -11.19 18.07
N ASP A 190 12.63 -10.40 19.10
CA ASP A 190 11.80 -9.20 18.96
C ASP A 190 12.45 -8.15 18.04
N GLN A 191 13.75 -7.94 18.20
CA GLN A 191 14.53 -6.98 17.42
C GLN A 191 14.65 -7.42 15.96
N TYR A 192 14.83 -8.71 15.70
CA TYR A 192 14.77 -9.26 14.35
C TYR A 192 13.42 -9.04 13.69
N ILE A 193 12.32 -9.30 14.41
CA ILE A 193 10.96 -9.10 13.87
C ILE A 193 10.74 -7.62 13.54
N LYS A 194 11.02 -6.70 14.48
CA LYS A 194 10.88 -5.24 14.27
C LYS A 194 11.70 -4.75 13.08
N LYS A 195 12.97 -5.18 12.98
CA LYS A 195 13.85 -4.80 11.86
C LYS A 195 13.34 -5.35 10.53
N ALA A 196 12.92 -6.60 10.49
CA ALA A 196 12.38 -7.23 9.28
C ALA A 196 11.10 -6.53 8.81
N LEU A 197 10.17 -6.23 9.73
CA LEU A 197 8.94 -5.52 9.43
C LEU A 197 9.21 -4.11 8.88
N SER A 198 10.16 -3.38 9.46
CA SER A 198 10.60 -2.07 8.96
C SER A 198 11.16 -2.15 7.53
N LEU A 199 12.03 -3.13 7.25
CA LEU A 199 12.56 -3.36 5.90
C LEU A 199 11.47 -3.74 4.88
N LEU A 200 10.47 -4.53 5.31
CA LEU A 200 9.36 -4.94 4.47
C LEU A 200 8.40 -3.78 4.17
N LEU A 201 8.19 -2.87 5.13
CA LEU A 201 7.38 -1.67 4.97
C LEU A 201 8.01 -0.71 3.96
N ASN A 202 9.32 -0.44 4.08
CA ASN A 202 10.03 0.46 3.15
C ASN A 202 10.05 -0.10 1.73
N GLY A 203 10.10 -1.43 1.57
CA GLY A 203 9.98 -2.08 0.27
C GLY A 203 8.58 -1.98 -0.37
N LYS A 204 7.52 -1.73 0.42
CA LYS A 204 6.16 -1.46 -0.06
C LYS A 204 5.93 0.02 -0.42
N GLU A 205 6.55 0.95 0.32
CA GLU A 205 6.43 2.38 -0.01
C GLU A 205 6.99 2.70 -1.40
N VAL A 206 8.10 2.06 -1.81
CA VAL A 206 8.66 2.22 -3.17
C VAL A 206 7.68 1.72 -4.25
N SER A 207 6.99 0.58 -4.04
CA SER A 207 6.03 0.06 -5.01
C SER A 207 4.74 0.88 -5.11
N ILE A 208 4.27 1.47 -4.01
CA ILE A 208 3.09 2.35 -4.00
C ILE A 208 3.44 3.71 -4.63
N MET A 209 4.68 4.18 -4.47
CA MET A 209 5.16 5.40 -5.11
C MET A 209 5.29 5.21 -6.63
N ASP A 210 5.74 4.03 -7.08
CA ASP A 210 5.76 3.64 -8.51
C ASP A 210 4.35 3.51 -9.12
N GLU A 211 3.37 2.96 -8.39
CA GLU A 211 1.97 2.93 -8.85
C GLU A 211 1.33 4.32 -8.93
N ARG A 212 1.69 5.23 -8.01
CA ARG A 212 1.24 6.65 -8.06
C ARG A 212 1.90 7.45 -9.18
N LEU A 213 3.17 7.18 -9.49
CA LEU A 213 3.92 7.83 -10.57
C LEU A 213 3.33 7.52 -11.97
N LEU A 214 2.64 6.39 -12.11
CA LEU A 214 1.94 6.02 -13.36
C LEU A 214 0.60 6.76 -13.54
N SER A 215 0.17 7.56 -12.55
CA SER A 215 -1.02 8.42 -12.60
C SER A 215 -0.68 9.91 -12.63
N GLY A 216 -0.02 10.36 -13.70
CA GLY A 216 0.01 11.77 -14.12
C GLY A 216 0.95 12.70 -13.35
N GLU A 217 1.86 13.35 -14.08
CA GLU A 217 2.84 14.35 -13.61
C GLU A 217 2.22 15.63 -12.99
N SER A 218 0.88 15.75 -12.88
CA SER A 218 0.19 16.88 -12.24
C SER A 218 -0.06 16.72 -10.73
N ALA A 219 0.27 15.58 -10.12
CA ALA A 219 -0.10 15.29 -8.72
C ALA A 219 0.85 15.87 -7.66
N TYR A 220 2.10 16.23 -8.02
CA TYR A 220 3.11 16.66 -7.05
C TYR A 220 2.96 18.13 -6.63
N GLU A 221 2.55 19.03 -7.52
CA GLU A 221 2.25 20.43 -7.17
C GLU A 221 0.89 20.58 -6.43
N ASP A 222 -0.06 19.69 -6.71
CA ASP A 222 -1.39 19.68 -6.07
C ASP A 222 -1.35 19.17 -4.61
N ALA A 223 -0.37 18.33 -4.23
CA ALA A 223 -0.28 17.73 -2.89
C ALA A 223 0.13 18.74 -1.80
N ASP A 224 1.09 19.62 -2.09
CA ASP A 224 1.54 20.67 -1.16
C ASP A 224 0.49 21.78 -1.02
N LEU A 225 -0.20 22.12 -2.12
CA LEU A 225 -1.35 23.02 -2.10
C LEU A 225 -2.53 22.42 -1.33
N GLU A 226 -2.77 21.10 -1.41
CA GLU A 226 -3.80 20.45 -0.60
C GLU A 226 -3.49 20.46 0.91
N TYR A 227 -2.22 20.46 1.30
CA TYR A 227 -1.80 20.56 2.70
C TYR A 227 -2.00 21.98 3.26
N SER A 228 -1.77 23.03 2.48
CA SER A 228 -1.99 24.42 2.92
C SER A 228 -3.47 24.78 3.07
N LEU A 229 -4.35 24.18 2.25
CA LEU A 229 -5.80 24.41 2.30
C LEU A 229 -6.43 23.86 3.58
N ARG A 230 -5.86 22.78 4.14
CA ARG A 230 -6.42 22.12 5.32
C ARG A 230 -6.04 22.89 6.60
N PRO A 231 -6.99 23.14 7.51
CA PRO A 231 -6.68 23.71 8.82
C PRO A 231 -5.71 22.81 9.60
N GLN A 232 -4.77 23.44 10.31
CA GLN A 232 -3.73 22.74 11.08
C GLN A 232 -4.05 22.66 12.57
N THR A 233 -4.88 23.56 13.09
CA THR A 233 -5.25 23.62 14.52
C THR A 233 -6.75 23.56 14.70
N LEU A 234 -7.20 23.19 15.91
CA LEU A 234 -8.63 23.18 16.25
C LEU A 234 -9.26 24.56 16.09
N ARG A 235 -8.49 25.63 16.33
CA ARG A 235 -8.95 27.01 16.16
C ARG A 235 -9.26 27.36 14.70
N GLN A 236 -8.46 26.86 13.77
CA GLN A 236 -8.68 27.05 12.33
C GLN A 236 -9.77 26.14 11.75
N TYR A 237 -10.15 25.08 12.47
CA TYR A 237 -11.20 24.15 12.04
C TYR A 237 -12.56 24.80 12.21
N ILE A 238 -13.16 25.26 11.12
CA ILE A 238 -14.49 25.91 11.12
C ILE A 238 -15.56 24.85 11.36
N GLY A 239 -16.57 25.16 12.19
CA GLY A 239 -17.70 24.25 12.48
C GLY A 239 -17.35 23.04 13.35
N GLN A 240 -18.24 22.05 13.41
CA GLN A 240 -18.12 20.86 14.28
C GLN A 240 -17.92 21.19 15.77
N ASP A 241 -18.57 22.24 16.27
CA ASP A 241 -18.28 22.84 17.58
C ASP A 241 -18.34 21.84 18.74
N LYS A 242 -19.31 20.92 18.71
CA LYS A 242 -19.44 19.86 19.71
C LYS A 242 -18.25 18.90 19.71
N ALA A 243 -17.80 18.44 18.54
CA ALA A 243 -16.67 17.54 18.42
C ALA A 243 -15.36 18.24 18.80
N LYS A 244 -15.18 19.50 18.36
CA LYS A 244 -14.03 20.34 18.72
C LYS A 244 -13.92 20.52 20.23
N HIS A 245 -15.00 20.93 20.89
CA HIS A 245 -14.98 21.20 22.33
C HIS A 245 -14.63 19.94 23.14
N ASN A 246 -15.21 18.79 22.77
CA ASN A 246 -14.88 17.53 23.43
C ASN A 246 -13.40 17.17 23.23
N LEU A 247 -12.90 17.25 21.99
CA LEU A 247 -11.50 16.94 21.68
C LEU A 247 -10.53 17.90 22.38
N GLU A 248 -10.86 19.19 22.46
CA GLU A 248 -10.06 20.19 23.17
C GLU A 248 -9.85 19.79 24.64
N VAL A 249 -10.92 19.42 25.34
CA VAL A 249 -10.83 18.96 26.75
C VAL A 249 -9.96 17.71 26.88
N PHE A 250 -10.13 16.71 26.01
CA PHE A 250 -9.35 15.47 26.10
C PHE A 250 -7.88 15.67 25.75
N ILE A 251 -7.58 16.49 24.75
CA ILE A 251 -6.21 16.85 24.33
C ILE A 251 -5.51 17.61 25.46
N GLU A 252 -6.15 18.62 26.05
CA GLU A 252 -5.59 19.37 27.18
C GLU A 252 -5.32 18.45 28.37
N ALA A 253 -6.27 17.58 28.72
CA ALA A 253 -6.11 16.63 29.81
C ALA A 253 -4.98 15.61 29.57
N ALA A 254 -4.78 15.14 28.33
CA ALA A 254 -3.68 14.23 27.98
C ALA A 254 -2.33 14.96 28.08
N LYS A 255 -2.23 16.18 27.54
CA LYS A 255 -1.02 17.02 27.63
C LYS A 255 -0.62 17.32 29.07
N MET A 256 -1.57 17.66 29.94
CA MET A 256 -1.31 17.93 31.35
C MET A 256 -0.76 16.72 32.12
N ARG A 257 -1.05 15.51 31.64
CA ARG A 257 -0.57 14.25 32.22
C ARG A 257 0.71 13.73 31.57
N GLU A 258 1.19 14.37 30.50
CA GLU A 258 2.29 13.87 29.67
C GLU A 258 2.01 12.45 29.12
N GLU A 259 0.74 12.17 28.81
CA GLU A 259 0.24 10.89 28.28
C GLU A 259 -0.21 11.04 26.81
N THR A 260 -0.29 9.91 26.10
CA THR A 260 -0.97 9.84 24.80
C THR A 260 -2.46 10.15 24.95
N LEU A 261 -3.07 10.70 23.90
CA LEU A 261 -4.52 10.83 23.83
C LEU A 261 -5.16 9.44 23.74
N ASP A 262 -6.29 9.24 24.40
CA ASP A 262 -7.12 8.04 24.22
C ASP A 262 -7.45 7.83 22.75
N HIS A 263 -7.64 6.57 22.35
CA HIS A 263 -8.00 6.25 20.96
C HIS A 263 -9.31 6.94 20.54
N VAL A 264 -9.30 7.54 19.35
CA VAL A 264 -10.40 8.37 18.84
C VAL A 264 -11.08 7.70 17.65
N LEU A 265 -12.41 7.55 17.72
CA LEU A 265 -13.21 7.16 16.56
C LEU A 265 -13.95 8.37 15.99
N LEU A 266 -13.57 8.76 14.77
CA LEU A 266 -14.24 9.79 13.99
C LEU A 266 -15.25 9.14 13.04
N TYR A 267 -16.53 9.48 13.17
CA TYR A 267 -17.53 8.90 12.29
C TYR A 267 -18.54 9.92 11.77
N GLY A 268 -19.04 9.66 10.56
CA GLY A 268 -20.01 10.51 9.89
C GLY A 268 -19.86 10.47 8.38
N PRO A 269 -20.74 11.15 7.64
CA PRO A 269 -20.74 11.20 6.18
C PRO A 269 -19.36 11.48 5.54
N PRO A 270 -19.14 11.05 4.29
CA PRO A 270 -17.91 11.36 3.58
C PRO A 270 -17.75 12.88 3.36
N GLY A 271 -16.51 13.34 3.28
CA GLY A 271 -16.21 14.74 2.95
C GLY A 271 -16.34 15.77 4.08
N LEU A 272 -16.65 15.34 5.32
CA LEU A 272 -16.81 16.24 6.48
C LEU A 272 -15.52 16.65 7.20
N GLY A 273 -14.36 16.14 6.78
CA GLY A 273 -13.06 16.51 7.34
C GLY A 273 -12.47 15.54 8.39
N LYS A 274 -12.88 14.26 8.41
CA LYS A 274 -12.32 13.23 9.33
C LYS A 274 -10.79 13.15 9.28
N THR A 275 -10.22 13.00 8.08
CA THR A 275 -8.76 12.98 7.86
C THR A 275 -8.08 14.28 8.31
N THR A 276 -8.71 15.42 8.04
CA THR A 276 -8.21 16.73 8.49
C THR A 276 -8.17 16.81 10.01
N LEU A 277 -9.23 16.35 10.70
CA LEU A 277 -9.31 16.36 12.14
C LEU A 277 -8.29 15.41 12.79
N ALA A 278 -7.99 14.26 12.18
CA ALA A 278 -6.92 13.37 12.63
C ALA A 278 -5.53 14.06 12.59
N ASN A 279 -5.24 14.79 11.51
CA ASN A 279 -4.01 15.56 11.41
C ASN A 279 -3.95 16.71 12.43
N ILE A 280 -5.08 17.37 12.68
CA ILE A 280 -5.18 18.40 13.72
C ILE A 280 -4.91 17.80 15.10
N ILE A 281 -5.47 16.62 15.41
CA ILE A 281 -5.20 15.93 16.68
C ILE A 281 -3.69 15.70 16.86
N ALA A 282 -3.00 15.19 15.84
CA ALA A 282 -1.56 14.98 15.88
C ALA A 282 -0.78 16.30 16.07
N ASN A 283 -1.16 17.34 15.32
CA ASN A 283 -0.51 18.66 15.41
C ASN A 283 -0.72 19.31 16.79
N GLU A 284 -1.94 19.23 17.34
CA GLU A 284 -2.22 19.70 18.68
C GLU A 284 -1.39 18.92 19.71
N MET A 285 -1.31 17.59 19.60
CA MET A 285 -0.47 16.77 20.48
C MET A 285 1.04 16.95 20.29
N GLY A 286 1.47 17.60 19.19
CA GLY A 286 2.89 17.82 18.90
C GLY A 286 3.64 16.56 18.46
N VAL A 287 2.94 15.61 17.83
CA VAL A 287 3.45 14.28 17.45
C VAL A 287 3.26 14.02 15.96
N ASN A 288 3.91 12.99 15.42
CA ASN A 288 3.75 12.66 14.00
C ASN A 288 2.43 11.93 13.77
N VAL A 289 1.96 11.97 12.52
CA VAL A 289 0.81 11.18 12.06
C VAL A 289 1.25 10.18 11.01
N ARG A 290 0.96 8.91 11.24
CA ARG A 290 1.11 7.83 10.25
C ARG A 290 -0.27 7.51 9.70
N THR A 291 -0.48 7.74 8.41
CA THR A 291 -1.78 7.53 7.75
C THR A 291 -1.80 6.23 6.96
N THR A 292 -2.87 5.46 7.10
CA THR A 292 -3.21 4.29 6.27
C THR A 292 -4.73 4.18 6.12
N SER A 293 -5.20 3.16 5.41
CA SER A 293 -6.63 2.86 5.28
C SER A 293 -6.90 1.39 5.57
N GLY A 294 -8.10 1.07 6.06
CA GLY A 294 -8.54 -0.30 6.31
C GLY A 294 -8.29 -1.23 5.11
N PRO A 295 -8.69 -0.86 3.88
CA PRO A 295 -8.44 -1.67 2.69
C PRO A 295 -6.96 -1.85 2.32
N ALA A 296 -6.09 -0.90 2.70
CA ALA A 296 -4.66 -0.99 2.42
C ALA A 296 -3.94 -2.00 3.35
N ILE A 297 -4.59 -2.42 4.45
CA ILE A 297 -4.05 -3.41 5.38
C ILE A 297 -4.69 -4.76 5.03
N GLU A 298 -3.98 -5.56 4.22
CA GLU A 298 -4.51 -6.81 3.68
C GLU A 298 -4.32 -7.99 4.62
N ARG A 299 -3.30 -7.95 5.48
CA ARG A 299 -2.90 -9.05 6.37
C ARG A 299 -2.33 -8.55 7.70
N PRO A 300 -2.29 -9.39 8.76
CA PRO A 300 -1.74 -9.05 10.07
C PRO A 300 -0.34 -8.42 10.04
N GLY A 301 0.54 -8.92 9.18
CA GLY A 301 1.90 -8.39 9.05
C GLY A 301 1.97 -6.95 8.60
N ASP A 302 1.04 -6.50 7.75
CA ASP A 302 1.01 -5.13 7.27
C ASP A 302 0.67 -4.16 8.42
N LEU A 303 -0.28 -4.55 9.29
CA LEU A 303 -0.58 -3.80 10.51
C LEU A 303 0.61 -3.82 11.49
N ALA A 304 1.21 -5.00 11.71
CA ALA A 304 2.37 -5.14 12.58
C ALA A 304 3.54 -4.26 12.13
N ALA A 305 3.77 -4.17 10.82
CA ALA A 305 4.81 -3.31 10.27
C ALA A 305 4.55 -1.82 10.51
N VAL A 306 3.29 -1.38 10.38
CA VAL A 306 2.92 0.00 10.68
C VAL A 306 3.08 0.28 12.17
N LEU A 307 2.53 -0.56 13.04
CA LEU A 307 2.58 -0.38 14.50
C LEU A 307 4.00 -0.36 15.05
N THR A 308 4.88 -1.26 14.56
CA THR A 308 6.27 -1.34 15.02
C THR A 308 7.15 -0.18 14.51
N SER A 309 6.69 0.57 13.50
CA SER A 309 7.39 1.76 12.99
C SER A 309 7.07 3.06 13.75
N LEU A 310 6.02 3.07 14.58
CA LEU A 310 5.59 4.25 15.32
C LEU A 310 6.64 4.68 16.35
N GLN A 311 6.66 5.97 16.66
CA GLN A 311 7.39 6.52 17.80
C GLN A 311 6.44 6.74 18.98
N PRO A 312 6.95 6.81 20.23
CA PRO A 312 6.15 7.15 21.40
C PRO A 312 5.37 8.45 21.19
N GLY A 313 4.06 8.40 21.38
CA GLY A 313 3.18 9.55 21.20
C GLY A 313 2.51 9.64 19.83
N ASP A 314 3.03 8.97 18.79
CA ASP A 314 2.55 9.13 17.42
C ASP A 314 1.06 8.80 17.28
N VAL A 315 0.42 9.46 16.31
CA VAL A 315 -0.95 9.17 15.90
C VAL A 315 -0.94 8.20 14.72
N LEU A 316 -1.58 7.04 14.89
CA LEU A 316 -1.89 6.13 13.79
C LEU A 316 -3.30 6.44 13.28
N PHE A 317 -3.42 6.99 12.07
CA PHE A 317 -4.70 7.24 11.44
C PHE A 317 -5.08 6.12 10.46
N ILE A 318 -6.22 5.47 10.69
CA ILE A 318 -6.78 4.43 9.80
C ILE A 318 -8.13 4.93 9.25
N ASP A 319 -8.14 5.34 7.98
CA ASP A 319 -9.39 5.66 7.29
C ASP A 319 -10.15 4.39 6.88
N GLU A 320 -11.48 4.48 6.82
CA GLU A 320 -12.35 3.34 6.51
C GLU A 320 -12.04 2.11 7.40
N ILE A 321 -11.83 2.34 8.70
CA ILE A 321 -11.41 1.29 9.67
C ILE A 321 -12.38 0.09 9.72
N HIS A 322 -13.65 0.32 9.40
CA HIS A 322 -14.68 -0.72 9.32
C HIS A 322 -14.46 -1.73 8.18
N ARG A 323 -13.51 -1.48 7.28
CA ARG A 323 -13.13 -2.39 6.19
C ARG A 323 -11.95 -3.28 6.55
N LEU A 324 -11.43 -3.19 7.77
CA LEU A 324 -10.41 -4.13 8.27
C LEU A 324 -10.97 -5.55 8.29
N HIS A 325 -10.14 -6.52 7.91
CA HIS A 325 -10.51 -7.92 8.03
C HIS A 325 -10.51 -8.33 9.52
N ARG A 326 -11.39 -9.25 9.91
CA ARG A 326 -11.56 -9.68 11.32
C ARG A 326 -10.26 -10.17 11.96
N SER A 327 -9.43 -10.90 11.21
CA SER A 327 -8.12 -11.37 11.68
C SER A 327 -7.15 -10.23 11.98
N ILE A 328 -7.35 -9.06 11.37
CA ILE A 328 -6.53 -7.86 11.58
C ILE A 328 -7.08 -7.06 12.76
N GLU A 329 -8.40 -6.99 12.92
CA GLU A 329 -9.02 -6.42 14.14
C GLU A 329 -8.55 -7.17 15.40
N GLU A 330 -8.50 -8.49 15.36
CA GLU A 330 -8.06 -9.32 16.50
C GLU A 330 -6.60 -9.04 16.91
N VAL A 331 -5.75 -8.69 15.95
CA VAL A 331 -4.35 -8.29 16.20
C VAL A 331 -4.26 -6.86 16.74
N LEU A 332 -5.24 -6.01 16.41
CA LEU A 332 -5.29 -4.62 16.85
C LEU A 332 -5.73 -4.49 18.32
N TYR A 333 -6.50 -5.45 18.87
CA TYR A 333 -7.02 -5.35 20.24
C TYR A 333 -5.93 -5.23 21.30
N PRO A 334 -4.91 -6.13 21.37
CA PRO A 334 -3.86 -6.01 22.36
C PRO A 334 -2.98 -4.77 22.13
N ALA A 335 -2.84 -4.33 20.87
CA ALA A 335 -2.10 -3.12 20.54
C ALA A 335 -2.79 -1.86 21.09
N MET A 336 -4.12 -1.84 21.15
CA MET A 336 -4.90 -0.74 21.72
C MET A 336 -4.99 -0.78 23.25
N GLU A 337 -5.01 -1.99 23.84
CA GLU A 337 -5.21 -2.15 25.30
C GLU A 337 -3.91 -2.10 26.09
N ASP A 338 -2.90 -2.83 25.62
CA ASP A 338 -1.67 -3.13 26.37
C ASP A 338 -0.39 -2.68 25.62
N PHE A 339 -0.54 -1.99 24.48
CA PHE A 339 0.56 -1.59 23.60
C PHE A 339 1.51 -2.75 23.27
N CYS A 340 0.96 -3.91 22.91
CA CYS A 340 1.75 -5.05 22.47
C CYS A 340 1.11 -5.79 21.28
N LEU A 341 1.92 -6.59 20.59
CA LEU A 341 1.47 -7.52 19.57
C LEU A 341 1.81 -8.95 19.97
N ASP A 342 0.80 -9.81 20.00
CA ASP A 342 0.98 -11.24 20.25
C ASP A 342 0.99 -12.00 18.92
N ILE A 343 2.12 -12.64 18.61
CA ILE A 343 2.32 -13.41 17.39
C ILE A 343 2.38 -14.89 17.74
N VAL A 344 1.40 -15.66 17.30
CA VAL A 344 1.37 -17.12 17.49
C VAL A 344 2.22 -17.80 16.42
N ILE A 345 3.30 -18.46 16.85
CA ILE A 345 4.25 -19.18 16.01
C ILE A 345 4.01 -20.69 16.12
N GLY A 346 3.95 -21.36 14.96
CA GLY A 346 3.75 -22.82 14.87
C GLY A 346 2.29 -23.26 14.77
N LYS A 347 2.03 -24.57 14.82
CA LYS A 347 0.69 -25.16 14.74
C LYS A 347 0.50 -26.23 15.82
N GLY A 348 -0.70 -26.31 16.38
CA GLY A 348 -1.08 -27.35 17.33
C GLY A 348 -0.48 -27.15 18.74
N PRO A 349 -0.25 -28.23 19.52
CA PRO A 349 0.18 -28.14 20.92
C PRO A 349 1.56 -27.52 21.14
N SER A 350 2.38 -27.41 20.08
CA SER A 350 3.71 -26.80 20.12
C SER A 350 3.69 -25.32 19.72
N ALA A 351 2.51 -24.71 19.54
CA ALA A 351 2.40 -23.30 19.23
C ALA A 351 2.89 -22.45 20.41
N ARG A 352 3.74 -21.47 20.14
CA ARG A 352 4.30 -20.53 21.12
C ARG A 352 3.87 -19.11 20.75
N SER A 353 3.61 -18.26 21.73
CA SER A 353 3.32 -16.84 21.48
C SER A 353 4.57 -16.00 21.69
N VAL A 354 4.92 -15.18 20.71
CA VAL A 354 5.96 -14.16 20.83
C VAL A 354 5.28 -12.81 20.99
N ARG A 355 5.54 -12.15 22.12
CA ARG A 355 5.03 -10.82 22.43
C ARG A 355 6.03 -9.76 21.97
N LEU A 356 5.56 -8.78 21.21
CA LEU A 356 6.32 -7.59 20.83
C LEU A 356 5.76 -6.38 21.56
N ASP A 357 6.60 -5.68 22.30
CA ASP A 357 6.22 -4.41 22.91
C ASP A 357 6.21 -3.30 21.86
N LEU A 358 5.13 -2.50 21.87
CA LEU A 358 4.93 -1.31 21.06
C LEU A 358 5.11 -0.05 21.92
N PRO A 359 5.52 1.07 21.32
CA PRO A 359 5.44 2.36 22.00
C PRO A 359 3.97 2.76 22.23
N PRO A 360 3.65 3.50 23.31
CA PRO A 360 2.35 4.13 23.46
C PRO A 360 2.04 5.03 22.27
N PHE A 361 0.84 4.88 21.70
CA PHE A 361 0.40 5.63 20.51
C PHE A 361 -1.09 5.93 20.59
N THR A 362 -1.58 6.87 19.79
CA THR A 362 -3.01 7.15 19.66
C THR A 362 -3.54 6.63 18.33
N LEU A 363 -4.40 5.61 18.34
CA LEU A 363 -5.18 5.22 17.17
C LEU A 363 -6.32 6.22 16.92
N VAL A 364 -6.37 6.78 15.72
CA VAL A 364 -7.52 7.54 15.21
C VAL A 364 -8.17 6.75 14.07
N GLY A 365 -9.33 6.16 14.34
CA GLY A 365 -10.11 5.44 13.33
C GLY A 365 -11.13 6.37 12.67
N ALA A 366 -11.28 6.30 11.34
CA ALA A 366 -12.36 6.99 10.63
C ALA A 366 -13.31 6.03 9.93
N THR A 367 -14.61 6.34 9.95
CA THR A 367 -15.64 5.53 9.29
C THR A 367 -16.84 6.35 8.83
N THR A 368 -17.42 6.00 7.68
CA THR A 368 -18.75 6.46 7.25
C THR A 368 -19.89 5.64 7.86
N ARG A 369 -19.58 4.46 8.40
CA ARG A 369 -20.53 3.44 8.87
C ARG A 369 -20.21 3.00 10.29
N ALA A 370 -20.54 3.82 11.28
CA ALA A 370 -20.28 3.48 12.69
C ALA A 370 -20.92 2.14 13.13
N GLY A 371 -22.08 1.79 12.57
CA GLY A 371 -22.76 0.51 12.86
C GLY A 371 -22.12 -0.72 12.20
N ALA A 372 -21.14 -0.54 11.32
CA ALA A 372 -20.41 -1.65 10.69
C ALA A 372 -19.21 -2.12 11.52
N LEU A 373 -18.76 -1.34 12.51
CA LEU A 373 -17.66 -1.76 13.38
C LEU A 373 -18.14 -2.87 14.33
N SER A 374 -17.25 -3.83 14.60
CA SER A 374 -17.46 -4.82 15.65
C SER A 374 -17.57 -4.13 17.02
N ALA A 375 -18.43 -4.64 17.91
CA ALA A 375 -18.54 -4.10 19.26
C ALA A 375 -17.19 -4.12 20.01
N PRO A 376 -16.38 -5.19 19.96
CA PRO A 376 -15.06 -5.20 20.59
C PRO A 376 -14.13 -4.09 20.11
N LEU A 377 -14.08 -3.81 18.80
CA LEU A 377 -13.25 -2.72 18.27
C LEU A 377 -13.78 -1.35 18.71
N ARG A 378 -15.10 -1.14 18.61
CA ARG A 378 -15.73 0.13 18.93
C ARG A 378 -15.56 0.50 20.41
N ASP A 379 -15.71 -0.46 21.31
CA ASP A 379 -15.73 -0.21 22.75
C ASP A 379 -14.31 0.11 23.31
N ARG A 380 -13.25 -0.11 22.52
CA ARG A 380 -11.85 0.27 22.82
C ARG A 380 -11.49 1.70 22.44
N PHE A 381 -12.39 2.42 21.77
CA PHE A 381 -12.20 3.86 21.53
C PHE A 381 -12.69 4.65 22.73
N GLY A 382 -11.76 5.30 23.44
CA GLY A 382 -12.08 6.16 24.59
C GLY A 382 -12.82 7.44 24.17
N VAL A 383 -12.61 7.92 22.94
CA VAL A 383 -13.27 9.12 22.43
C VAL A 383 -14.08 8.79 21.17
N LEU A 384 -15.40 8.96 21.25
CA LEU A 384 -16.32 8.79 20.11
C LEU A 384 -16.80 10.17 19.62
N SER A 385 -16.38 10.57 18.41
CA SER A 385 -16.72 11.87 17.83
C SER A 385 -17.52 11.73 16.54
N ARG A 386 -18.78 12.18 16.59
CA ARG A 386 -19.66 12.26 15.41
C ARG A 386 -19.46 13.59 14.69
N LEU A 387 -19.19 13.53 13.39
CA LEU A 387 -19.20 14.69 12.51
C LEU A 387 -20.57 14.82 11.85
N GLU A 388 -21.07 16.05 11.80
CA GLU A 388 -22.37 16.39 11.24
C GLU A 388 -22.23 17.21 9.96
N TYR A 389 -23.30 17.32 9.17
CA TYR A 389 -23.26 18.20 8.01
C TYR A 389 -23.10 19.66 8.45
N TYR A 390 -22.35 20.41 7.65
CA TYR A 390 -22.08 21.81 7.92
C TYR A 390 -23.28 22.65 7.52
N THR A 391 -23.52 23.71 8.29
CA THR A 391 -24.47 24.75 7.91
C THR A 391 -23.95 25.55 6.70
N VAL A 392 -24.85 26.20 5.97
CA VAL A 392 -24.49 27.04 4.83
C VAL A 392 -23.53 28.16 5.26
N ASP A 393 -23.74 28.77 6.42
CA ASP A 393 -22.87 29.85 6.93
C ASP A 393 -21.47 29.34 7.25
N GLN A 394 -21.35 28.16 7.89
CA GLN A 394 -20.06 27.53 8.14
C GLN A 394 -19.34 27.17 6.83
N LEU A 395 -20.07 26.68 5.83
CA LEU A 395 -19.49 26.39 4.51
C LEU A 395 -19.07 27.65 3.77
N SER A 396 -19.83 28.75 3.88
CA SER A 396 -19.46 30.04 3.30
C SER A 396 -18.13 30.53 3.88
N ALA A 397 -17.98 30.46 5.21
CA ALA A 397 -16.72 30.81 5.87
C ALA A 397 -15.55 29.89 5.45
N ILE A 398 -15.81 28.60 5.21
CA ILE A 398 -14.80 27.68 4.66
C ILE A 398 -14.41 28.09 3.24
N VAL A 399 -15.37 28.45 2.38
CA VAL A 399 -15.12 28.90 1.02
C VAL A 399 -14.29 30.19 1.01
N GLU A 400 -14.65 31.18 1.84
CA GLU A 400 -13.90 32.44 1.97
C GLU A 400 -12.45 32.18 2.42
N ARG A 401 -12.25 31.40 3.50
CA ARG A 401 -10.90 31.01 3.95
C ARG A 401 -10.11 30.29 2.85
N THR A 402 -10.77 29.41 2.10
CA THR A 402 -10.11 28.64 1.03
C THR A 402 -9.74 29.55 -0.15
N ALA A 403 -10.54 30.58 -0.43
CA ALA A 403 -10.24 31.59 -1.43
C ALA A 403 -9.02 32.45 -1.03
N GLU A 404 -8.90 32.80 0.26
CA GLU A 404 -7.70 33.48 0.80
C GLU A 404 -6.44 32.63 0.57
N VAL A 405 -6.50 31.32 0.85
CA VAL A 405 -5.36 30.40 0.61
C VAL A 405 -5.03 30.29 -0.88
N PHE A 406 -6.03 30.40 -1.76
CA PHE A 406 -5.82 30.44 -3.20
C PHE A 406 -5.41 31.81 -3.74
N GLU A 407 -5.28 32.82 -2.88
CA GLU A 407 -4.99 34.21 -3.26
C GLU A 407 -6.00 34.75 -4.30
N VAL A 408 -7.28 34.43 -4.13
CA VAL A 408 -8.36 34.87 -5.02
C VAL A 408 -9.39 35.67 -4.25
N GLU A 409 -9.72 36.84 -4.77
CA GLU A 409 -10.80 37.68 -4.26
C GLU A 409 -12.16 37.03 -4.56
N ILE A 410 -13.03 36.96 -3.55
CA ILE A 410 -14.38 36.40 -3.64
C ILE A 410 -15.40 37.31 -2.95
N ASP A 411 -16.55 37.50 -3.59
CA ASP A 411 -17.68 38.18 -2.98
C ASP A 411 -18.37 37.26 -1.96
N SER A 412 -18.79 37.78 -0.79
CA SER A 412 -19.51 36.96 0.21
C SER A 412 -20.81 36.34 -0.34
N LEU A 413 -21.49 36.99 -1.29
CA LEU A 413 -22.67 36.41 -1.95
C LEU A 413 -22.29 35.22 -2.86
N ALA A 414 -21.13 35.27 -3.51
CA ALA A 414 -20.61 34.17 -4.32
C ALA A 414 -20.21 32.98 -3.44
N ALA A 415 -19.53 33.24 -2.32
CA ALA A 415 -19.18 32.22 -1.34
C ALA A 415 -20.43 31.52 -0.77
N LEU A 416 -21.47 32.30 -0.45
CA LEU A 416 -22.75 31.77 0.01
C LEU A 416 -23.45 30.90 -1.05
N GLU A 417 -23.38 31.29 -2.33
CA GLU A 417 -23.97 30.52 -3.43
C GLU A 417 -23.25 29.18 -3.63
N ILE A 418 -21.92 29.16 -3.54
CA ILE A 418 -21.14 27.92 -3.56
C ILE A 418 -21.51 27.04 -2.36
N ALA A 419 -21.60 27.62 -1.17
CA ALA A 419 -21.93 26.92 0.07
C ALA A 419 -23.31 26.25 0.02
N ARG A 420 -24.32 26.92 -0.57
CA ARG A 420 -25.67 26.36 -0.75
C ARG A 420 -25.67 25.10 -1.62
N ARG A 421 -24.79 25.03 -2.61
CA ARG A 421 -24.68 23.89 -3.54
C ARG A 421 -23.66 22.83 -3.10
N ALA A 422 -23.04 23.00 -1.94
CA ALA A 422 -21.99 22.11 -1.43
C ALA A 422 -22.49 20.89 -0.63
N ARG A 423 -23.81 20.68 -0.57
CA ARG A 423 -24.45 19.50 0.06
C ARG A 423 -24.06 19.30 1.54
N GLY A 424 -23.81 20.39 2.27
CA GLY A 424 -23.39 20.30 3.67
C GLY A 424 -21.94 19.81 3.86
N THR A 425 -21.11 19.73 2.80
CA THR A 425 -19.76 19.15 2.87
C THR A 425 -18.65 20.11 2.42
N PRO A 426 -17.59 20.30 3.24
CA PRO A 426 -16.42 21.10 2.86
C PRO A 426 -15.70 20.60 1.60
N ARG A 427 -15.64 19.28 1.41
CA ARG A 427 -15.01 18.67 0.21
C ARG A 427 -15.68 19.18 -1.08
N ILE A 428 -17.01 19.21 -1.13
CA ILE A 428 -17.72 19.70 -2.32
C ILE A 428 -17.58 21.22 -2.43
N ALA A 429 -17.68 21.96 -1.33
CA ALA A 429 -17.51 23.42 -1.32
C ALA A 429 -16.17 23.84 -1.94
N ASN A 430 -15.07 23.25 -1.48
CA ASN A 430 -13.72 23.55 -1.98
C ASN A 430 -13.53 23.10 -3.43
N ARG A 431 -14.13 21.97 -3.83
CA ARG A 431 -14.12 21.51 -5.23
C ARG A 431 -14.84 22.49 -6.14
N LEU A 432 -16.03 22.97 -5.73
CA LEU A 432 -16.80 23.95 -6.49
C LEU A 432 -16.05 25.27 -6.59
N LEU A 433 -15.49 25.78 -5.49
CA LEU A 433 -14.67 26.99 -5.49
C LEU A 433 -13.51 26.89 -6.48
N ARG A 434 -12.76 25.76 -6.47
CA ARG A 434 -11.65 25.55 -7.41
C ARG A 434 -12.12 25.68 -8.87
N ARG A 435 -13.27 25.08 -9.21
CA ARG A 435 -13.83 25.19 -10.56
C ARG A 435 -14.32 26.60 -10.87
N VAL A 436 -15.06 27.23 -9.98
CA VAL A 436 -15.55 28.61 -10.17
C VAL A 436 -14.39 29.58 -10.37
N ARG A 437 -13.30 29.40 -9.63
CA ARG A 437 -12.04 30.14 -9.83
C ARG A 437 -11.47 29.95 -11.22
N ASP A 438 -11.41 28.71 -11.72
CA ASP A 438 -10.93 28.43 -13.09
C ASP A 438 -11.76 29.24 -14.13
N PHE A 439 -13.08 29.33 -13.95
CA PHE A 439 -13.93 30.18 -14.80
C PHE A 439 -13.66 31.67 -14.63
N ALA A 440 -13.46 32.14 -13.39
CA ALA A 440 -13.17 33.55 -13.11
C ALA A 440 -11.84 34.01 -13.73
N GLN A 441 -10.83 33.13 -13.76
CA GLN A 441 -9.54 33.41 -14.37
C GLN A 441 -9.60 33.43 -15.90
N VAL A 442 -10.37 32.52 -16.52
CA VAL A 442 -10.43 32.43 -18.00
C VAL A 442 -11.44 33.39 -18.61
N ARG A 443 -12.59 33.60 -17.98
CA ARG A 443 -13.73 34.36 -18.54
C ARG A 443 -14.04 35.67 -17.82
N GLY A 444 -13.35 35.95 -16.72
CA GLY A 444 -13.53 37.15 -15.91
C GLY A 444 -12.25 37.96 -15.76
N ASN A 445 -12.17 38.70 -14.65
CA ASN A 445 -11.02 39.51 -14.25
C ASN A 445 -10.20 38.86 -13.13
N GLY A 446 -10.44 37.57 -12.82
CA GLY A 446 -9.83 36.85 -11.71
C GLY A 446 -10.59 36.92 -10.38
N THR A 447 -11.57 37.82 -10.22
CA THR A 447 -12.42 37.91 -9.01
C THR A 447 -13.62 36.97 -9.12
N VAL A 448 -13.92 36.23 -8.05
CA VAL A 448 -15.08 35.33 -7.98
C VAL A 448 -16.32 36.11 -7.54
N THR A 449 -17.10 36.55 -8.53
CA THR A 449 -18.37 37.26 -8.32
C THR A 449 -19.58 36.33 -8.37
N MET A 450 -20.74 36.82 -7.91
CA MET A 450 -22.00 36.07 -7.97
C MET A 450 -22.36 35.64 -9.40
N GLU A 451 -22.16 36.52 -10.37
CA GLU A 451 -22.52 36.29 -11.78
C GLU A 451 -21.66 35.18 -12.40
N ILE A 452 -20.33 35.23 -12.21
CA ILE A 452 -19.41 34.19 -12.68
C ILE A 452 -19.71 32.86 -11.98
N THR A 453 -20.02 32.91 -10.68
CA THR A 453 -20.35 31.72 -9.88
C THR A 453 -21.60 31.03 -10.41
N GLN A 454 -22.68 31.77 -10.67
CA GLN A 454 -23.91 31.20 -11.25
C GLN A 454 -23.65 30.58 -12.62
N MET A 455 -22.97 31.32 -13.52
CA MET A 455 -22.61 30.82 -14.85
C MET A 455 -21.78 29.54 -14.78
N ALA A 456 -20.76 29.52 -13.93
CA ALA A 456 -19.88 28.36 -13.76
C ALA A 456 -20.65 27.14 -13.25
N LEU A 457 -21.48 27.31 -12.22
CA LEU A 457 -22.26 26.22 -11.62
C LEU A 457 -23.31 25.67 -12.58
N GLU A 458 -23.93 26.51 -13.41
CA GLU A 458 -24.82 26.08 -14.49
C GLU A 458 -24.09 25.25 -15.55
N LEU A 459 -22.91 25.70 -16.00
CA LEU A 459 -22.09 24.95 -16.97
C LEU A 459 -21.57 23.63 -16.42
N LEU A 460 -21.31 23.57 -15.11
CA LEU A 460 -20.95 22.35 -14.39
C LEU A 460 -22.16 21.44 -14.12
N GLN A 461 -23.37 21.84 -14.52
CA GLN A 461 -24.62 21.12 -14.30
C GLN A 461 -24.89 20.85 -12.81
N VAL A 462 -24.55 21.81 -11.95
CA VAL A 462 -24.83 21.76 -10.52
C VAL A 462 -26.05 22.63 -10.25
N ASP A 463 -27.17 22.01 -9.87
CA ASP A 463 -28.42 22.73 -9.65
C ASP A 463 -28.44 23.55 -8.34
N LYS A 464 -29.55 24.25 -8.07
CA LYS A 464 -29.70 25.12 -6.90
C LYS A 464 -29.60 24.39 -5.55
N LEU A 465 -29.84 23.08 -5.52
CA LEU A 465 -29.69 22.23 -4.34
C LEU A 465 -28.34 21.49 -4.31
N GLY A 466 -27.49 21.74 -5.30
CA GLY A 466 -26.18 21.13 -5.44
C GLY A 466 -26.20 19.76 -6.14
N LEU A 467 -27.33 19.31 -6.69
CA LEU A 467 -27.42 18.04 -7.41
C LEU A 467 -26.70 18.15 -8.75
N ASP A 468 -25.96 17.12 -9.11
CA ASP A 468 -25.26 17.03 -10.39
C ASP A 468 -26.04 16.16 -11.39
N HIS A 469 -25.48 16.03 -12.59
CA HIS A 469 -26.09 15.24 -13.67
C HIS A 469 -26.34 13.77 -13.30
N ILE A 470 -25.54 13.15 -12.42
CA ILE A 470 -25.74 11.76 -11.99
C ILE A 470 -26.88 11.69 -10.97
N ASP A 471 -26.97 12.63 -10.04
CA ASP A 471 -28.12 12.72 -9.13
C ASP A 471 -29.43 12.87 -9.91
N HIS A 472 -29.44 13.73 -10.94
CA HIS A 472 -30.58 13.91 -11.83
C HIS A 472 -30.90 12.63 -12.59
N LYS A 473 -29.90 11.97 -13.18
CA LYS A 473 -30.06 10.70 -13.90
C LYS A 473 -30.60 9.60 -13.00
N LEU A 474 -30.16 9.55 -11.75
CA LEU A 474 -30.63 8.62 -10.72
C LEU A 474 -32.11 8.86 -10.41
N LEU A 475 -32.48 10.09 -10.03
CA LEU A 475 -33.85 10.43 -9.65
C LEU A 475 -34.82 10.31 -10.83
N LEU A 476 -34.48 10.90 -11.98
CA LEU A 476 -35.28 10.82 -13.21
C LEU A 476 -35.37 9.38 -13.71
N GLY A 477 -34.28 8.61 -13.62
CA GLY A 477 -34.29 7.18 -13.94
C GLY A 477 -35.32 6.41 -13.11
N ILE A 478 -35.44 6.70 -11.82
CA ILE A 478 -36.44 6.07 -10.94
C ILE A 478 -37.86 6.57 -11.28
N ILE A 479 -38.03 7.88 -11.50
CA ILE A 479 -39.32 8.50 -11.84
C ILE A 479 -39.87 7.95 -13.17
N GLU A 480 -39.08 8.04 -14.23
CA GLU A 480 -39.54 7.78 -15.60
C GLU A 480 -39.62 6.28 -15.92
N LYS A 481 -38.61 5.50 -15.52
CA LYS A 481 -38.53 4.07 -15.89
C LYS A 481 -39.23 3.15 -14.90
N PHE A 482 -39.35 3.56 -13.64
CA PHE A 482 -39.91 2.74 -12.56
C PHE A 482 -41.10 3.40 -11.86
N ARG A 483 -41.66 4.48 -12.41
CA ARG A 483 -42.84 5.19 -11.88
C ARG A 483 -42.67 5.63 -10.43
N GLY A 484 -41.46 6.04 -10.05
CA GLY A 484 -41.13 6.46 -8.69
C GLY A 484 -40.66 5.33 -7.76
N GLY A 485 -40.62 4.07 -8.22
CA GLY A 485 -40.17 2.91 -7.45
C GLY A 485 -41.32 2.06 -6.87
N PRO A 486 -41.02 1.05 -6.01
CA PRO A 486 -39.71 0.66 -5.51
C PRO A 486 -38.84 -0.06 -6.55
N VAL A 487 -37.54 0.23 -6.58
CA VAL A 487 -36.56 -0.42 -7.47
C VAL A 487 -35.26 -0.80 -6.73
N GLY A 488 -34.70 -1.97 -7.04
CA GLY A 488 -33.46 -2.46 -6.41
C GLY A 488 -32.22 -1.68 -6.85
N LEU A 489 -31.18 -1.63 -5.99
CA LEU A 489 -29.93 -0.91 -6.28
C LEU A 489 -29.29 -1.36 -7.59
N GLU A 490 -29.14 -2.68 -7.77
CA GLU A 490 -28.53 -3.27 -8.97
C GLU A 490 -29.29 -2.89 -10.24
N THR A 491 -30.63 -2.81 -10.17
CA THR A 491 -31.45 -2.41 -11.31
C THR A 491 -31.27 -0.93 -11.63
N VAL A 492 -31.21 -0.07 -10.61
CA VAL A 492 -30.92 1.36 -10.79
C VAL A 492 -29.53 1.56 -11.38
N SER A 493 -28.51 0.89 -10.80
CA SER A 493 -27.13 0.86 -11.26
C SER A 493 -27.02 0.53 -12.75
N ALA A 494 -27.59 -0.60 -13.17
CA ALA A 494 -27.61 -1.02 -14.57
C ALA A 494 -28.34 -0.02 -15.48
N THR A 495 -29.36 0.66 -14.97
CA THR A 495 -30.19 1.59 -15.73
C THR A 495 -29.50 2.93 -15.99
N ILE A 496 -28.70 3.41 -15.04
CA ILE A 496 -27.98 4.67 -15.16
C ILE A 496 -26.51 4.49 -15.55
N GLY A 497 -26.00 3.25 -15.57
CA GLY A 497 -24.62 2.93 -15.95
C GLY A 497 -23.59 3.33 -14.90
N GLU A 498 -23.98 3.32 -13.61
CA GLU A 498 -23.12 3.65 -12.48
C GLU A 498 -22.97 2.43 -11.56
N GLU A 499 -21.86 2.31 -10.85
CA GLU A 499 -21.65 1.18 -9.94
C GLU A 499 -22.53 1.27 -8.69
N SER A 500 -23.11 0.13 -8.27
CA SER A 500 -24.02 0.05 -7.11
C SER A 500 -23.43 0.66 -5.84
N HIS A 501 -22.15 0.40 -5.55
CA HIS A 501 -21.49 0.94 -4.36
C HIS A 501 -21.31 2.46 -4.44
N THR A 502 -20.99 2.99 -5.62
CA THR A 502 -20.88 4.45 -5.85
C THR A 502 -22.22 5.14 -5.63
N ILE A 503 -23.32 4.56 -6.11
CA ILE A 503 -24.67 5.07 -5.83
C ILE A 503 -24.93 5.10 -4.33
N GLU A 504 -24.68 3.99 -3.64
CA GLU A 504 -24.99 3.83 -2.22
C GLU A 504 -24.15 4.75 -1.32
N ASP A 505 -22.85 4.88 -1.59
CA ASP A 505 -21.90 5.55 -0.71
C ASP A 505 -21.67 7.02 -1.05
N VAL A 506 -21.91 7.44 -2.31
CA VAL A 506 -21.63 8.80 -2.79
C VAL A 506 -22.89 9.63 -2.96
N TYR A 507 -23.91 9.10 -3.65
CA TYR A 507 -25.07 9.89 -4.09
C TYR A 507 -26.28 9.77 -3.15
N GLU A 508 -26.65 8.54 -2.77
CA GLU A 508 -27.81 8.30 -1.90
C GLU A 508 -27.76 9.06 -0.55
N PRO A 509 -26.61 9.23 0.14
CA PRO A 509 -26.60 9.86 1.46
C PRO A 509 -27.20 11.28 1.47
N TYR A 510 -26.90 12.08 0.45
CA TYR A 510 -27.45 13.43 0.34
C TYR A 510 -28.92 13.42 -0.11
N LEU A 511 -29.28 12.58 -1.07
CA LEU A 511 -30.66 12.45 -1.55
C LEU A 511 -31.62 11.97 -0.47
N LEU A 512 -31.16 11.07 0.42
CA LEU A 512 -31.88 10.65 1.61
C LEU A 512 -32.02 11.80 2.62
N GLN A 513 -30.96 12.59 2.81
CA GLN A 513 -30.94 13.70 3.76
C GLN A 513 -31.90 14.82 3.36
N ILE A 514 -31.92 15.23 2.08
CA ILE A 514 -32.88 16.22 1.57
C ILE A 514 -34.29 15.63 1.35
N GLY A 515 -34.44 14.33 1.62
CA GLY A 515 -35.72 13.63 1.56
C GLY A 515 -36.23 13.39 0.14
N PHE A 516 -35.38 13.41 -0.88
CA PHE A 516 -35.74 13.15 -2.29
C PHE A 516 -35.83 11.65 -2.60
N LEU A 517 -35.08 10.85 -1.84
CA LEU A 517 -35.05 9.40 -1.94
C LEU A 517 -35.45 8.78 -0.60
N GLN A 518 -36.03 7.58 -0.65
CA GLN A 518 -36.30 6.75 0.52
C GLN A 518 -35.85 5.30 0.26
N ARG A 519 -35.16 4.70 1.23
CA ARG A 519 -34.83 3.26 1.22
C ARG A 519 -35.96 2.45 1.87
N THR A 520 -36.42 1.42 1.18
CA THR A 520 -37.38 0.42 1.71
C THR A 520 -36.82 -0.99 1.53
N PRO A 521 -37.35 -2.01 2.24
CA PRO A 521 -36.95 -3.41 2.01
C PRO A 521 -37.17 -3.89 0.57
N ARG A 522 -38.07 -3.24 -0.19
CA ARG A 522 -38.38 -3.58 -1.59
C ARG A 522 -37.52 -2.82 -2.61
N GLY A 523 -36.73 -1.84 -2.17
CA GLY A 523 -35.94 -0.97 -3.05
C GLY A 523 -36.06 0.51 -2.71
N ARG A 524 -35.55 1.35 -3.61
CA ARG A 524 -35.54 2.81 -3.51
C ARG A 524 -36.84 3.38 -4.09
N ILE A 525 -37.38 4.39 -3.42
CA ILE A 525 -38.57 5.12 -3.83
C ILE A 525 -38.22 6.61 -3.86
N VAL A 526 -38.68 7.31 -4.89
CA VAL A 526 -38.58 8.77 -4.99
C VAL A 526 -39.77 9.41 -4.28
N THR A 527 -39.50 10.46 -3.50
CA THR A 527 -40.53 11.12 -2.69
C THR A 527 -41.22 12.26 -3.46
N PRO A 528 -42.35 12.79 -2.97
CA PRO A 528 -43.03 13.93 -3.59
C PRO A 528 -42.14 15.18 -3.77
N LEU A 529 -41.17 15.40 -2.88
CA LEU A 529 -40.26 16.55 -2.94
C LEU A 529 -39.39 16.54 -4.20
N ALA A 530 -38.98 15.36 -4.65
CA ALA A 530 -38.20 15.23 -5.88
C ALA A 530 -39.07 15.52 -7.12
N TYR A 531 -40.33 15.09 -7.12
CA TYR A 531 -41.27 15.44 -8.20
C TYR A 531 -41.46 16.96 -8.29
N GLU A 532 -41.66 17.63 -7.16
CA GLU A 532 -41.78 19.09 -7.08
C GLU A 532 -40.51 19.78 -7.61
N HIS A 533 -39.32 19.30 -7.23
CA HIS A 533 -38.03 19.83 -7.69
C HIS A 533 -37.88 19.78 -9.22
N PHE A 534 -38.30 18.69 -9.86
CA PHE A 534 -38.28 18.55 -11.32
C PHE A 534 -39.51 19.14 -12.02
N GLY A 535 -40.46 19.73 -11.28
CA GLY A 535 -41.71 20.25 -11.83
C GLY A 535 -42.59 19.17 -12.48
N MET A 536 -42.52 17.93 -11.98
CA MET A 536 -43.26 16.78 -12.49
C MET A 536 -44.49 16.46 -11.64
N GLU A 537 -45.58 16.02 -12.28
CA GLU A 537 -46.75 15.54 -11.55
C GLU A 537 -46.50 14.15 -10.97
N MET A 538 -46.80 13.98 -9.68
CA MET A 538 -46.74 12.67 -9.02
C MET A 538 -47.84 11.75 -9.59
N PRO A 539 -47.53 10.49 -9.95
CA PRO A 539 -48.55 9.54 -10.35
C PRO A 539 -49.58 9.35 -9.22
N LYS A 540 -50.87 9.51 -9.53
CA LYS A 540 -51.94 9.18 -8.57
C LYS A 540 -51.89 7.67 -8.31
N VAL A 541 -51.69 7.31 -7.03
CA VAL A 541 -51.64 5.91 -6.55
C VAL A 541 -52.96 5.21 -6.78
#